data_AF-A0A1V6E9T0-F1
#
_entry.id   AF-A0A1V6E9T0-F1
#
_cell.length_a   1.000
_cell.length_b   1.000
_cell.length_c   1.000
_cell.angle_alpha   90.00
_cell.angle_beta   90.00
_cell.angle_gamma   90.00
#
_symmetry.space_group_name_H-M   'P 1'
#
loop_
_entity.id
_entity.type
_entity.pdbx_description
1 polymer ?
#
loop_
_entity_poly.entity_id
_entity_poly.type
_entity_poly.pdbx_seq_one_letter_code
_entity_poly.pdbx_strand_id
1 'polypeptide(L)'
;MCLFFQGKIGGLMNPLHAEVPKRDGSGTIKERSFEKAEHLGYNVAIEAAKALRGPEAWKNENPLLAVAGKTLYAPMAGNFKYGIMLGLIHEGYYWGGYAKTEINALRVGDAVVTTAPGELYPEIVVGGIEVKPGRDFEVPAVEVPPVRMEKMRYARQAFTLGLANDEIGYILPKSQWDAEKPYVYEKDQYGEENSGGPEVGPAIHAGMLEMVRRINTTYQHHPVSR
;
A
#
# COMPACT_ATOMS: atom_id res chain seq x y z
N MET A 1 -9.77 20.52 8.76
CA MET A 1 -10.22 19.40 7.89
C MET A 1 -9.59 18.12 8.42
N CYS A 2 -10.38 17.09 8.72
CA CYS A 2 -9.89 15.75 9.05
C CYS A 2 -10.28 14.83 7.89
N LEU A 3 -9.31 14.14 7.29
CA LEU A 3 -9.54 13.19 6.21
C LEU A 3 -9.32 11.79 6.75
N PHE A 4 -10.36 10.96 6.71
CA PHE A 4 -10.28 9.54 7.03
C PHE A 4 -10.20 8.76 5.71
N PHE A 5 -9.21 7.87 5.62
CA PHE A 5 -9.09 6.94 4.50
C PHE A 5 -9.21 5.53 5.03
N GLN A 6 -10.16 4.76 4.52
CA GLN A 6 -10.25 3.33 4.78
C GLN A 6 -9.17 2.63 3.95
N GLY A 7 -7.96 2.49 4.52
CA GLY A 7 -6.81 1.92 3.83
C GLY A 7 -6.64 0.43 4.11
N LYS A 8 -6.64 -0.37 3.03
CA LYS A 8 -6.10 -1.75 2.91
C LYS A 8 -6.82 -2.83 3.75
N ILE A 9 -8.00 -3.29 3.32
CA ILE A 9 -8.64 -4.46 3.94
C ILE A 9 -7.78 -5.73 3.74
N GLY A 10 -7.10 -5.86 2.60
CA GLY A 10 -6.27 -7.00 2.21
C GLY A 10 -4.76 -6.76 2.25
N GLY A 11 -4.26 -5.55 2.53
CA GLY A 11 -2.81 -5.30 2.68
C GLY A 11 -2.17 -5.91 3.94
N LEU A 12 -2.76 -6.96 4.51
CA LEU A 12 -2.33 -7.81 5.63
C LEU A 12 -1.99 -7.11 6.97
N MET A 13 -2.00 -5.78 7.01
CA MET A 13 -1.86 -4.97 8.23
C MET A 13 -3.23 -4.66 8.82
N ASN A 14 -3.83 -5.65 9.50
CA ASN A 14 -5.18 -5.53 10.05
C ASN A 14 -5.23 -5.92 11.54
N PRO A 15 -6.29 -5.51 12.28
CA PRO A 15 -6.43 -5.79 13.70
C PRO A 15 -7.11 -7.15 13.98
N LEU A 16 -7.18 -8.09 13.02
CA LEU A 16 -8.00 -9.31 13.15
C LEU A 16 -7.69 -10.13 14.41
N HIS A 17 -6.42 -10.19 14.79
CA HIS A 17 -5.94 -10.96 15.95
C HIS A 17 -5.51 -10.08 17.14
N ALA A 18 -5.68 -8.76 17.03
CA ALA A 18 -5.37 -7.84 18.11
C ALA A 18 -6.44 -7.88 19.20
N GLU A 19 -6.03 -7.81 20.46
CA GLU A 19 -6.91 -7.54 21.59
C GLU A 19 -7.03 -6.02 21.79
N VAL A 20 -8.26 -5.51 21.83
CA VAL A 20 -8.52 -4.07 21.87
C VAL A 20 -8.94 -3.67 23.28
N PRO A 21 -8.20 -2.79 23.98
CA PRO A 21 -8.59 -2.32 25.30
C PRO A 21 -9.90 -1.53 25.27
N LYS A 22 -10.78 -1.79 26.23
CA LYS A 22 -11.98 -0.99 26.47
C LYS A 22 -11.60 0.33 27.12
N ARG A 23 -12.30 1.39 26.74
CA ARG A 23 -11.99 2.77 27.16
C ARG A 23 -12.28 3.01 28.65
N ASP A 24 -13.23 2.26 29.21
CA ASP A 24 -13.62 2.32 30.62
C ASP A 24 -12.66 1.53 31.53
N GLY A 25 -11.66 0.86 30.96
CA GLY A 25 -10.70 0.03 31.70
C GLY A 25 -11.26 -1.31 32.15
N SER A 26 -12.47 -1.70 31.73
CA SER A 26 -13.12 -2.96 32.14
C SER A 26 -12.50 -4.22 31.53
N GLY A 27 -11.52 -4.09 30.63
CA GLY A 27 -10.79 -5.20 30.04
C GLY A 27 -10.42 -4.98 28.58
N THR A 28 -10.32 -6.08 27.82
CA THR A 28 -10.04 -6.09 26.38
C THR A 28 -11.15 -6.84 25.62
N ILE A 29 -11.27 -6.57 24.32
CA ILE A 29 -12.17 -7.28 23.40
C ILE A 29 -11.33 -7.97 22.34
N LYS A 30 -11.51 -9.28 22.23
CA LYS A 30 -10.84 -10.10 21.22
C LYS A 30 -11.78 -10.44 20.07
N GLU A 31 -13.04 -10.76 20.36
CA GLU A 31 -14.01 -11.19 19.35
C GLU A 31 -14.26 -10.13 18.29
N ARG A 32 -14.59 -10.60 17.09
CA ARG A 32 -14.98 -9.74 15.96
C ARG A 32 -16.39 -9.21 16.23
N SER A 33 -16.49 -8.00 16.75
CA SER A 33 -17.76 -7.35 17.09
C SER A 33 -17.74 -5.86 16.73
N PHE A 34 -18.93 -5.26 16.61
CA PHE A 34 -19.07 -3.80 16.47
C PHE A 34 -18.48 -3.06 17.68
N GLU A 35 -18.61 -3.63 18.88
CA GLU A 35 -17.99 -3.13 20.11
C GLU A 35 -16.46 -3.04 19.99
N LYS A 36 -15.80 -4.09 19.47
CA LYS A 36 -14.36 -4.07 19.21
C LYS A 36 -13.98 -2.95 18.24
N ALA A 37 -14.72 -2.80 17.14
CA ALA A 37 -14.46 -1.78 16.14
C ALA A 37 -14.62 -0.36 16.71
N GLU A 38 -15.65 -0.14 17.52
CA GLU A 38 -15.90 1.14 18.18
C GLU A 38 -14.76 1.50 19.16
N HIS A 39 -14.38 0.57 20.05
CA HIS A 39 -13.27 0.81 20.97
C HIS A 39 -11.94 1.00 20.25
N LEU A 40 -11.68 0.27 19.17
CA LEU A 40 -10.49 0.48 18.35
C LEU A 40 -10.49 1.89 17.75
N GLY A 41 -11.62 2.33 17.20
CA GLY A 41 -11.79 3.69 16.68
C GLY A 41 -11.53 4.77 17.73
N TYR A 42 -12.09 4.62 18.93
CA TYR A 42 -11.84 5.55 20.03
C TYR A 42 -10.36 5.56 20.46
N ASN A 43 -9.73 4.40 20.57
CA ASN A 43 -8.31 4.31 20.95
C ASN A 43 -7.42 4.99 19.90
N VAL A 44 -7.67 4.75 18.60
CA VAL A 44 -6.96 5.45 17.52
C VAL A 44 -7.20 6.96 17.57
N ALA A 45 -8.43 7.41 17.83
CA ALA A 45 -8.73 8.84 17.95
C ALA A 45 -8.01 9.50 19.13
N ILE A 46 -7.90 8.80 20.27
CA ILE A 46 -7.14 9.28 21.44
C ILE A 46 -5.66 9.40 21.11
N GLU A 47 -5.06 8.37 20.50
CA GLU A 47 -3.65 8.40 20.12
C GLU A 47 -3.36 9.48 19.08
N ALA A 48 -4.25 9.69 18.10
CA ALA A 48 -4.15 10.79 17.15
C ALA A 48 -4.22 12.16 17.84
N ALA A 49 -5.14 12.35 18.78
CA ALA A 49 -5.26 13.60 19.54
C ALA A 49 -4.04 13.86 20.44
N LYS A 50 -3.47 12.81 21.06
CA LYS A 50 -2.21 12.90 21.81
C LYS A 50 -1.05 13.28 20.90
N ALA A 51 -0.91 12.62 19.74
CA ALA A 51 0.13 12.92 18.77
C ALA A 51 0.07 14.38 18.29
N LEU A 52 -1.13 14.90 18.00
CA LEU A 52 -1.34 16.29 17.57
C LEU A 52 -1.03 17.33 18.66
N ARG A 53 -1.18 16.97 19.94
CA ARG A 53 -0.87 17.84 21.09
C ARG A 53 0.54 17.61 21.65
N GLY A 54 1.24 16.61 21.14
CA GLY A 54 2.55 16.21 21.61
C GLY A 54 3.67 17.10 21.07
N PRO A 55 4.87 17.03 21.65
CA PRO A 55 6.02 17.82 21.22
C PRO A 55 6.51 17.48 19.80
N GLU A 56 6.18 16.29 19.30
CA GLU A 56 6.51 15.85 17.94
C GLU A 56 5.57 16.41 16.86
N ALA A 57 4.45 17.02 17.26
CA ALA A 57 3.58 17.72 16.34
C ALA A 57 4.35 18.89 15.71
N TRP A 58 4.24 19.04 14.40
CA TRP A 58 4.88 20.15 13.71
C TRP A 58 3.88 20.87 12.81
N LYS A 59 4.07 22.17 12.72
CA LYS A 59 3.40 22.98 11.72
C LYS A 59 4.16 22.83 10.41
N ASN A 60 3.43 22.50 9.35
CA ASN A 60 3.98 22.47 8.00
C ASN A 60 4.09 23.91 7.50
N GLU A 61 5.19 24.59 7.83
CA GLU A 61 5.40 26.01 7.54
C GLU A 61 5.46 26.30 6.03
N ASN A 62 5.85 25.30 5.23
CA ASN A 62 5.99 25.42 3.78
C ASN A 62 5.22 24.27 3.09
N PRO A 63 3.89 24.38 2.95
CA PRO A 63 3.05 23.31 2.42
C PRO A 63 3.14 23.24 0.87
N LEU A 64 4.36 23.06 0.34
CA LEU A 64 4.60 22.88 -1.09
C LEU A 64 3.73 21.73 -1.59
N LEU A 65 2.91 22.03 -2.61
CA LEU A 65 2.10 21.03 -3.29
C LEU A 65 2.84 20.53 -4.53
N ALA A 66 3.03 19.22 -4.63
CA ALA A 66 3.48 18.59 -5.86
C ALA A 66 2.65 17.33 -6.13
N VAL A 67 2.27 17.11 -7.38
CA VAL A 67 1.49 15.95 -7.81
C VAL A 67 2.18 15.35 -9.02
N ALA A 68 2.33 14.03 -9.03
CA ALA A 68 2.73 13.26 -10.20
C ALA A 68 1.78 12.07 -10.34
N GLY A 69 1.33 11.83 -11.56
CA GLY A 69 0.50 10.68 -11.91
C GLY A 69 1.08 9.97 -13.12
N LYS A 70 0.92 8.64 -13.17
CA LYS A 70 1.29 7.82 -14.31
C LYS A 70 0.23 6.75 -14.53
N THR A 71 -0.34 6.76 -15.72
CA THR A 71 -1.03 5.59 -16.26
C THR A 71 -0.01 4.55 -16.70
N LEU A 72 -0.26 3.29 -16.35
CA LEU A 72 0.54 2.15 -16.78
C LEU A 72 -0.37 0.98 -17.17
N TYR A 73 0.21 0.00 -17.86
CA TYR A 73 -0.46 -1.22 -18.27
C TYR A 73 0.16 -2.38 -17.48
N ALA A 74 -0.54 -2.84 -16.45
CA ALA A 74 -0.09 -3.92 -15.59
C ALA A 74 -0.33 -5.26 -16.32
N PRO A 75 0.70 -6.10 -16.52
CA PRO A 75 0.53 -7.41 -17.14
C PRO A 75 -0.33 -8.30 -16.25
N MET A 76 -1.45 -8.80 -16.81
CA MET A 76 -2.42 -9.59 -16.08
C MET A 76 -2.28 -11.09 -16.38
N ALA A 77 -2.17 -11.88 -15.33
CA ALA A 77 -2.20 -13.33 -15.30
C ALA A 77 -3.23 -13.82 -14.26
N GLY A 78 -3.28 -15.14 -14.05
CA GLY A 78 -4.22 -15.76 -13.13
C GLY A 78 -5.68 -15.61 -13.55
N ASN A 79 -6.59 -15.90 -12.61
CA ASN A 79 -8.04 -15.85 -12.85
C ASN A 79 -8.62 -14.44 -12.65
N PHE A 80 -7.97 -13.61 -11.84
CA PHE A 80 -8.42 -12.24 -11.56
C PHE A 80 -8.53 -11.40 -12.84
N LYS A 81 -7.67 -11.67 -13.84
CA LYS A 81 -7.71 -11.02 -15.15
C LYS A 81 -9.07 -11.13 -15.84
N TYR A 82 -9.84 -12.20 -15.62
CA TYR A 82 -11.15 -12.37 -16.25
C TYR A 82 -12.18 -11.40 -15.68
N GLY A 83 -12.10 -11.08 -14.38
CA GLY A 83 -12.95 -10.06 -13.76
C GLY A 83 -12.69 -8.68 -14.36
N ILE A 84 -11.42 -8.34 -14.62
CA ILE A 84 -11.02 -7.10 -15.29
C ILE A 84 -11.41 -7.12 -16.78
N MET A 85 -11.17 -8.23 -17.48
CA MET A 85 -11.50 -8.41 -18.90
C MET A 85 -12.99 -8.25 -19.18
N LEU A 86 -13.84 -8.75 -18.29
CA LEU A 86 -15.29 -8.62 -18.39
C LEU A 86 -15.81 -7.27 -17.87
N GLY A 87 -14.93 -6.39 -17.35
CA GLY A 87 -15.31 -5.09 -16.79
C GLY A 87 -16.10 -5.18 -15.48
N LEU A 88 -16.01 -6.30 -14.75
CA LEU A 88 -16.78 -6.52 -13.51
C LEU A 88 -16.15 -5.82 -12.29
N ILE A 89 -14.84 -5.63 -12.30
CA ILE A 89 -14.07 -5.06 -11.18
C ILE A 89 -13.53 -3.68 -11.54
N HIS A 90 -12.87 -3.59 -12.69
CA HIS A 90 -12.25 -2.35 -13.19
C HIS A 90 -12.34 -2.30 -14.71
N GLU A 91 -12.66 -1.11 -15.23
CA GLU A 91 -12.73 -0.87 -16.66
C GLU A 91 -11.32 -0.58 -17.20
N GLY A 92 -10.75 -1.49 -17.99
CA GLY A 92 -9.47 -1.21 -18.62
C GLY A 92 -8.66 -2.43 -19.01
N TYR A 93 -9.26 -3.44 -19.63
CA TYR A 93 -8.49 -4.56 -20.18
C TYR A 93 -8.08 -4.29 -21.62
N TYR A 94 -6.80 -4.42 -21.92
CA TYR A 94 -6.21 -4.10 -23.22
C TYR A 94 -5.62 -5.34 -23.90
N TRP A 95 -5.52 -5.24 -25.24
CA TRP A 95 -4.93 -6.28 -26.07
C TRP A 95 -3.52 -6.64 -25.58
N GLY A 96 -3.23 -7.95 -25.53
CA GLY A 96 -2.00 -8.48 -24.95
C GLY A 96 -2.10 -8.87 -23.47
N GLY A 97 -3.26 -8.67 -22.83
CA GLY A 97 -3.52 -9.14 -21.48
C GLY A 97 -3.06 -8.17 -20.40
N TYR A 98 -3.40 -6.89 -20.55
CA TYR A 98 -2.98 -5.84 -19.63
C TYR A 98 -4.17 -5.12 -19.01
N ALA A 99 -4.08 -4.80 -17.72
CA ALA A 99 -4.98 -3.87 -17.06
C ALA A 99 -4.38 -2.45 -17.12
N LYS A 100 -5.10 -1.50 -17.70
CA LYS A 100 -4.77 -0.08 -17.59
C LYS A 100 -5.09 0.37 -16.17
N THR A 101 -4.09 0.90 -15.50
CA THR A 101 -4.19 1.36 -14.12
C THR A 101 -3.39 2.64 -13.92
N GLU A 102 -3.43 3.21 -12.72
CA GLU A 102 -2.69 4.42 -12.40
C GLU A 102 -2.00 4.40 -11.03
N ILE A 103 -0.89 5.13 -10.97
CA ILE A 103 -0.15 5.39 -9.73
C ILE A 103 0.05 6.89 -9.61
N ASN A 104 -0.23 7.40 -8.42
CA ASN A 104 -0.11 8.80 -8.09
C ASN A 104 0.80 9.00 -6.88
N ALA A 105 1.55 10.09 -6.89
CA ALA A 105 2.29 10.59 -5.75
C ALA A 105 1.92 12.05 -5.51
N LEU A 106 1.62 12.37 -4.25
CA LEU A 106 1.24 13.70 -3.77
C LEU A 106 2.20 14.11 -2.65
N ARG A 107 2.73 15.32 -2.72
CA ARG A 107 3.46 15.96 -1.63
C ARG A 107 2.67 17.14 -1.11
N VAL A 108 2.62 17.28 0.22
CA VAL A 108 2.17 18.48 0.93
C VAL A 108 3.25 18.83 1.95
N GLY A 109 4.17 19.72 1.59
CA GLY A 109 5.36 20.06 2.37
C GLY A 109 6.18 18.82 2.72
N ASP A 110 6.25 18.48 4.02
CA ASP A 110 6.99 17.33 4.54
C ASP A 110 6.21 16.00 4.58
N ALA A 111 4.97 15.97 4.06
CA ALA A 111 4.19 14.76 3.94
C ALA A 111 4.14 14.28 2.48
N VAL A 112 4.38 12.99 2.25
CA VAL A 112 4.27 12.35 0.94
C VAL A 112 3.29 11.19 0.98
N VAL A 113 2.40 11.15 0.00
CA VAL A 113 1.39 10.11 -0.20
C VAL A 113 1.65 9.42 -1.53
N THR A 114 1.53 8.11 -1.58
CA THR A 114 1.49 7.32 -2.82
C THR A 114 0.19 6.52 -2.88
N THR A 115 -0.43 6.42 -4.05
CA THR A 115 -1.56 5.52 -4.27
C THR A 115 -1.09 4.16 -4.77
N ALA A 116 -1.89 3.12 -4.54
CA ALA A 116 -1.72 1.81 -5.12
C ALA A 116 -3.07 1.29 -5.65
N PRO A 117 -3.10 0.73 -6.87
CA PRO A 117 -4.32 0.34 -7.55
C PRO A 117 -4.85 -1.02 -7.09
N GLY A 118 -5.07 -1.18 -5.79
CA GLY A 118 -5.52 -2.44 -5.22
C GLY A 118 -4.90 -2.74 -3.86
N GLU A 119 -4.76 -4.03 -3.57
CA GLU A 119 -4.43 -4.56 -2.25
C GLU A 119 -2.91 -4.79 -2.12
N LEU A 120 -2.16 -3.71 -1.92
CA LEU A 120 -0.69 -3.75 -1.85
C LEU A 120 -0.14 -4.31 -0.54
N TYR A 121 0.65 -5.38 -0.64
CA TYR A 121 1.37 -6.00 0.45
C TYR A 121 2.36 -5.02 1.13
N PRO A 122 2.50 -5.10 2.46
CA PRO A 122 3.29 -4.16 3.23
C PRO A 122 4.78 -4.21 2.89
N GLU A 123 5.32 -5.36 2.51
CA GLU A 123 6.74 -5.59 2.23
C GLU A 123 7.24 -4.70 1.09
N ILE A 124 6.41 -4.45 0.07
CA ILE A 124 6.72 -3.53 -1.03
C ILE A 124 6.84 -2.08 -0.53
N VAL A 125 6.05 -1.72 0.49
CA VAL A 125 6.01 -0.35 1.04
C VAL A 125 7.08 -0.12 2.08
N VAL A 126 7.16 -0.97 3.10
CA VAL A 126 7.97 -0.77 4.31
C VAL A 126 9.23 -1.64 4.35
N GLY A 127 9.33 -2.66 3.49
CA GLY A 127 10.42 -3.63 3.47
C GLY A 127 10.07 -4.93 4.21
N GLY A 128 11.02 -5.87 4.22
CA GLY A 128 10.82 -7.20 4.79
C GLY A 128 10.43 -8.28 3.78
N ILE A 129 10.67 -8.05 2.48
CA ILE A 129 10.45 -9.06 1.43
C ILE A 129 11.28 -10.30 1.75
N GLU A 130 10.61 -11.45 1.80
CA GLU A 130 11.25 -12.72 2.09
C GLU A 130 11.87 -13.38 0.84
N VAL A 131 12.95 -14.14 1.06
CA VAL A 131 13.69 -14.90 0.04
C VAL A 131 13.86 -16.40 0.37
N LYS A 132 12.77 -17.12 0.69
CA LYS A 132 12.82 -18.56 1.09
C LYS A 132 13.21 -19.50 -0.08
N PRO A 133 13.96 -20.61 0.17
CA PRO A 133 14.26 -21.60 -0.88
C PRO A 133 13.00 -22.36 -1.35
N GLY A 134 12.92 -22.72 -2.63
CA GLY A 134 11.89 -23.62 -3.17
C GLY A 134 10.58 -22.98 -3.64
N ARG A 135 10.52 -21.65 -3.74
CA ARG A 135 9.34 -20.90 -4.21
C ARG A 135 9.23 -20.94 -5.72
N ASP A 136 8.06 -20.59 -6.25
CA ASP A 136 7.76 -20.56 -7.69
C ASP A 136 8.81 -19.75 -8.48
N PHE A 137 9.25 -18.61 -7.92
CA PHE A 137 10.30 -17.78 -8.50
C PHE A 137 11.52 -17.70 -7.58
N GLU A 138 12.57 -18.43 -7.93
CA GLU A 138 13.87 -18.36 -7.26
C GLU A 138 14.68 -17.13 -7.69
N VAL A 139 14.10 -15.96 -7.46
CA VAL A 139 14.72 -14.65 -7.74
C VAL A 139 15.04 -13.92 -6.42
N PRO A 140 16.06 -13.03 -6.43
CA PRO A 140 16.21 -12.05 -5.37
C PRO A 140 14.96 -11.17 -5.23
N ALA A 141 14.82 -10.48 -4.09
CA ALA A 141 13.77 -9.48 -3.93
C ALA A 141 13.83 -8.43 -5.06
N VAL A 142 12.71 -8.23 -5.75
CA VAL A 142 12.62 -7.35 -6.93
C VAL A 142 12.14 -5.96 -6.54
N GLU A 143 11.16 -5.88 -5.63
CA GLU A 143 10.48 -4.65 -5.21
C GLU A 143 11.29 -3.89 -4.15
N VAL A 144 12.58 -3.67 -4.44
CA VAL A 144 13.55 -2.95 -3.60
C VAL A 144 14.11 -1.73 -4.35
N PRO A 145 14.41 -0.61 -3.66
CA PRO A 145 14.16 -0.36 -2.24
C PRO A 145 12.67 -0.23 -1.91
N PRO A 146 12.26 -0.41 -0.64
CA PRO A 146 10.87 -0.20 -0.24
C PRO A 146 10.40 1.22 -0.56
N VAL A 147 9.16 1.39 -1.01
CA VAL A 147 8.66 2.70 -1.45
C VAL A 147 8.75 3.76 -0.35
N ARG A 148 8.56 3.37 0.93
CA ARG A 148 8.70 4.27 2.08
C ARG A 148 10.11 4.85 2.19
N MET A 149 11.14 4.09 1.84
CA MET A 149 12.53 4.57 1.88
C MET A 149 12.73 5.75 0.92
N GLU A 150 12.26 5.64 -0.32
CA GLU A 150 12.36 6.73 -1.30
C GLU A 150 11.51 7.95 -0.87
N LYS A 151 10.32 7.74 -0.30
CA LYS A 151 9.47 8.83 0.21
C LYS A 151 10.15 9.62 1.33
N MET A 152 10.74 8.90 2.29
CA MET A 152 11.33 9.48 3.50
C MET A 152 12.69 10.18 3.26
N ARG A 153 13.22 10.20 2.03
CA ARG A 153 14.46 10.94 1.72
C ARG A 153 14.35 12.44 2.00
N TYR A 154 13.17 13.02 1.75
CA TYR A 154 12.90 14.45 1.91
C TYR A 154 11.55 14.72 2.59
N ALA A 155 10.94 13.71 3.22
CA ALA A 155 9.66 13.83 3.89
C ALA A 155 9.81 13.40 5.35
N ARG A 156 9.05 14.04 6.24
CA ARG A 156 8.92 13.62 7.64
C ARG A 156 7.84 12.55 7.81
N GLN A 157 6.86 12.51 6.91
CA GLN A 157 5.80 11.50 6.92
C GLN A 157 5.55 10.92 5.53
N ALA A 158 5.26 9.62 5.50
CA ALA A 158 5.04 8.86 4.30
C ALA A 158 3.80 7.97 4.45
N PHE A 159 2.80 8.20 3.60
CA PHE A 159 1.54 7.46 3.58
C PHE A 159 1.43 6.65 2.29
N THR A 160 0.76 5.51 2.34
CA THR A 160 0.36 4.75 1.15
C THR A 160 -1.13 4.48 1.24
N LEU A 161 -1.88 4.90 0.23
CA LEU A 161 -3.30 4.63 0.09
C LEU A 161 -3.46 3.46 -0.90
N GLY A 162 -3.92 2.30 -0.43
CA GLY A 162 -4.36 1.21 -1.30
C GLY A 162 -5.79 1.43 -1.78
N LEU A 163 -6.29 0.57 -2.67
CA LEU A 163 -7.63 0.69 -3.27
C LEU A 163 -7.90 2.10 -3.83
N ALA A 164 -6.87 2.74 -4.37
CA ALA A 164 -6.91 4.15 -4.72
C ALA A 164 -6.98 4.29 -6.25
N ASN A 165 -8.07 4.91 -6.70
CA ASN A 165 -8.52 5.11 -8.09
C ASN A 165 -9.07 3.85 -8.77
N ASP A 166 -8.49 2.67 -8.54
CA ASP A 166 -8.89 1.41 -9.15
C ASP A 166 -8.48 0.19 -8.31
N GLU A 167 -8.92 -0.98 -8.74
CA GLU A 167 -8.74 -2.29 -8.10
C GLU A 167 -8.27 -3.32 -9.14
N ILE A 168 -7.01 -3.74 -9.07
CA ILE A 168 -6.43 -4.75 -9.97
C ILE A 168 -5.92 -6.01 -9.22
N GLY A 169 -6.47 -6.26 -8.04
CA GLY A 169 -6.21 -7.43 -7.21
C GLY A 169 -5.18 -7.17 -6.13
N TYR A 170 -4.74 -8.27 -5.54
CA TYR A 170 -3.61 -8.29 -4.63
C TYR A 170 -2.30 -8.07 -5.37
N ILE A 171 -1.45 -7.26 -4.75
CA ILE A 171 -0.15 -6.86 -5.27
C ILE A 171 0.89 -7.26 -4.24
N LEU A 172 1.54 -8.39 -4.47
CA LEU A 172 2.53 -9.00 -3.58
C LEU A 172 3.92 -9.07 -4.25
N PRO A 173 5.00 -9.27 -3.48
CA PRO A 173 6.35 -9.36 -4.04
C PRO A 173 6.53 -10.58 -4.94
N LYS A 174 7.13 -10.39 -6.12
CA LYS A 174 7.37 -11.49 -7.06
C LYS A 174 8.16 -12.64 -6.45
N SER A 175 9.15 -12.33 -5.61
CA SER A 175 9.93 -13.35 -4.95
C SER A 175 9.12 -14.19 -3.95
N GLN A 176 7.96 -13.74 -3.48
CA GLN A 176 7.16 -14.45 -2.47
C GLN A 176 6.05 -15.33 -3.06
N TRP A 177 5.92 -15.41 -4.39
CA TRP A 177 4.96 -16.30 -5.05
C TRP A 177 5.21 -17.77 -4.71
N ASP A 178 4.14 -18.50 -4.40
CA ASP A 178 4.14 -19.88 -3.91
C ASP A 178 2.79 -20.56 -4.27
N ALA A 179 2.37 -20.43 -5.53
CA ALA A 179 1.10 -20.93 -6.06
C ALA A 179 1.18 -22.40 -6.49
N GLU A 180 2.38 -22.95 -6.65
CA GLU A 180 2.61 -24.34 -7.07
C GLU A 180 3.12 -25.22 -5.93
N LYS A 181 2.78 -26.52 -5.98
CA LYS A 181 3.31 -27.49 -5.00
C LYS A 181 4.74 -27.90 -5.38
N PRO A 182 5.63 -28.14 -4.39
CA PRO A 182 5.39 -28.08 -2.94
C PRO A 182 5.46 -26.65 -2.37
N TYR A 183 4.45 -26.25 -1.58
CA TYR A 183 4.38 -24.92 -0.99
C TYR A 183 5.46 -24.69 0.09
N VAL A 184 6.20 -23.59 -0.03
CA VAL A 184 7.18 -23.11 0.97
C VAL A 184 6.49 -22.45 2.16
N TYR A 185 5.26 -21.93 1.96
CA TYR A 185 4.42 -21.31 2.97
C TYR A 185 3.30 -22.22 3.48
N GLU A 186 3.51 -23.54 3.38
CA GLU A 186 2.67 -24.64 3.90
C GLU A 186 1.30 -24.81 3.24
N LYS A 187 0.77 -23.79 2.58
CA LYS A 187 -0.56 -23.78 1.96
C LYS A 187 -0.62 -22.82 0.78
N ASP A 188 -1.70 -22.94 0.00
CA ASP A 188 -2.09 -21.95 -1.00
C ASP A 188 -2.35 -20.58 -0.36
N GLN A 189 -2.08 -19.52 -1.12
CA GLN A 189 -2.09 -18.13 -0.66
C GLN A 189 -3.24 -17.36 -1.30
N TYR A 190 -4.20 -16.94 -0.47
CA TYR A 190 -5.38 -16.17 -0.91
C TYR A 190 -5.05 -14.93 -1.75
N GLY A 191 -3.94 -14.24 -1.42
CA GLY A 191 -3.49 -13.08 -2.17
C GLY A 191 -3.06 -13.44 -3.60
N GLU A 192 -2.47 -14.61 -3.81
CA GLU A 192 -2.03 -15.06 -5.14
C GLU A 192 -3.21 -15.46 -6.01
N GLU A 193 -4.21 -16.14 -5.44
CA GLU A 193 -5.46 -16.49 -6.12
C GLU A 193 -6.21 -15.25 -6.66
N ASN A 194 -6.18 -14.16 -5.88
CA ASN A 194 -6.87 -12.90 -6.18
C ASN A 194 -5.92 -11.81 -6.68
N SER A 195 -4.77 -12.20 -7.23
CA SER A 195 -3.81 -11.29 -7.84
C SER A 195 -3.99 -11.21 -9.35
N GLY A 196 -3.66 -10.05 -9.91
CA GLY A 196 -3.37 -9.91 -11.34
C GLY A 196 -2.09 -10.62 -11.79
N GLY A 197 -1.34 -11.29 -10.91
CA GLY A 197 -0.20 -12.15 -11.26
C GLY A 197 1.18 -11.61 -10.86
N PRO A 198 2.24 -12.42 -11.05
CA PRO A 198 3.56 -12.18 -10.47
C PRO A 198 4.30 -10.95 -11.02
N GLU A 199 3.89 -10.45 -12.17
CA GLU A 199 4.49 -9.26 -12.78
C GLU A 199 3.81 -7.95 -12.34
N VAL A 200 2.67 -8.02 -11.63
CA VAL A 200 1.97 -6.83 -11.14
C VAL A 200 2.75 -6.15 -10.02
N GLY A 201 3.27 -6.92 -9.05
CA GLY A 201 4.12 -6.41 -7.96
C GLY A 201 5.28 -5.53 -8.46
N PRO A 202 6.15 -6.05 -9.34
CA PRO A 202 7.24 -5.29 -9.93
C PRO A 202 6.79 -4.05 -10.72
N ALA A 203 5.73 -4.18 -11.54
CA ALA A 203 5.23 -3.07 -12.35
C ALA A 203 4.71 -1.91 -11.48
N ILE A 204 3.96 -2.23 -10.42
CA ILE A 204 3.42 -1.25 -9.48
C ILE A 204 4.54 -0.63 -8.65
N HIS A 205 5.45 -1.42 -8.10
CA HIS A 205 6.60 -0.90 -7.35
C HIS A 205 7.44 0.09 -8.16
N ALA A 206 7.78 -0.28 -9.41
CA ALA A 206 8.56 0.58 -10.30
C ALA A 206 7.84 1.91 -10.58
N GLY A 207 6.53 1.86 -10.87
CA GLY A 207 5.72 3.06 -11.08
C GLY A 207 5.62 3.93 -9.83
N MET A 208 5.47 3.34 -8.65
CA MET A 208 5.47 4.08 -7.37
C MET A 208 6.80 4.78 -7.14
N LEU A 209 7.93 4.10 -7.31
CA LEU A 209 9.25 4.71 -7.16
C LEU A 209 9.47 5.85 -8.16
N GLU A 210 9.05 5.67 -9.42
CA GLU A 210 9.13 6.73 -10.43
C GLU A 210 8.35 7.97 -10.00
N MET A 211 7.09 7.81 -9.54
CA MET A 211 6.27 8.95 -9.14
C MET A 211 6.84 9.66 -7.90
N VAL A 212 7.31 8.91 -6.91
CA VAL A 212 7.97 9.49 -5.72
C VAL A 212 9.24 10.24 -6.11
N ARG A 213 10.06 9.69 -7.01
CA ARG A 213 11.27 10.36 -7.50
C ARG A 213 10.93 11.65 -8.22
N ARG A 214 9.91 11.67 -9.07
CA ARG A 214 9.45 12.89 -9.76
C ARG A 214 9.10 14.01 -8.78
N ILE A 215 8.26 13.73 -7.77
CA ILE A 215 7.89 14.76 -6.78
C ILE A 215 9.07 15.18 -5.89
N ASN A 216 10.00 14.27 -5.61
CA ASN A 216 11.23 14.58 -4.86
C ASN A 216 12.18 15.46 -5.67
N THR A 217 12.33 15.21 -6.97
CA THR A 217 13.10 16.06 -7.89
C THR A 217 12.50 17.46 -7.96
N THR A 218 11.17 17.58 -8.09
CA THR A 218 10.48 18.89 -8.04
C THR A 218 10.75 19.62 -6.72
N TYR A 219 10.69 18.91 -5.58
CA TYR A 219 10.97 19.48 -4.26
C TYR A 219 12.40 20.01 -4.13
N GLN A 220 13.39 19.32 -4.72
CA GLN A 220 14.79 19.76 -4.69
C GLN A 220 15.08 21.00 -5.55
N HIS A 221 14.44 21.11 -6.71
CA HIS A 221 14.71 22.20 -7.67
C HIS A 221 13.85 23.44 -7.44
N HIS A 222 12.72 23.29 -6.75
CA HIS A 222 11.88 24.40 -6.32
C HIS A 222 11.73 24.42 -4.79
N PRO A 223 12.84 24.54 -4.03
CA PRO A 223 12.73 24.74 -2.60
C PRO A 223 12.01 26.07 -2.38
N VAL A 224 11.00 26.07 -1.53
CA VAL A 224 10.31 27.29 -1.12
C VAL A 224 11.37 28.26 -0.60
N SER A 225 11.41 29.48 -1.15
CA SER A 225 12.28 30.55 -0.67
C SER A 225 12.04 30.72 0.82
N ARG A 226 13.04 30.36 1.64
CA ARG A 226 12.99 30.43 3.10
C ARG A 226 12.92 31.86 3.60
#